data_AF-A0AAN6UDL2-F1
#
_entry.id   AF-A0AAN6UDL2-F1
#
_cell.length_a   1.000
_cell.length_b   1.000
_cell.length_c   1.000
_cell.angle_alpha   90.00
_cell.angle_beta   90.00
_cell.angle_gamma   90.00
#
_symmetry.space_group_name_H-M   'P 1'
#
loop_
_entity.id
_entity.type
_entity.pdbx_description
1 polymer ?
#
loop_
_entity_poly.entity_id
_entity_poly.type
_entity_poly.pdbx_seq_one_letter_code
_entity_poly.pdbx_strand_id
1 'polypeptide(L)'
;MTPSIVEGLETLRNEARPQEEKPPLQKDEPSLDGAAVGNPVSHSQVLDIWTALGGPGNRDRRYTLEMLLRGSKVYVPPPPPTPEPSKEYQALMARLRRDHEQQEYERMTNPVRPMGTFSQRFPNSAGMAQAFAAVNRPIREEDLGDDDVTYNDVHRQMMLILNFLVSILGVAATLWILARWWNTPARLFLTMGGSLLVGIAEIAVYSGYIWHLGEAEKKDRTTTERKEVLQTWTVGADAEGVAVGGKSSPEDENLRRRKRGSP
;
A
#
# COMPACT_ATOMS: atom_id res chain seq x y z
N MET A 1 -33.62 25.32 18.49
CA MET A 1 -34.22 26.60 18.87
C MET A 1 -33.29 27.25 19.87
N THR A 2 -32.89 28.48 19.60
CA THR A 2 -32.16 29.35 20.52
C THR A 2 -33.18 30.08 21.42
N PRO A 3 -32.77 30.61 22.59
CA PRO A 3 -33.69 31.36 23.45
C PRO A 3 -34.33 32.57 22.75
N SER A 4 -33.59 33.23 21.86
CA SER A 4 -34.07 34.35 21.05
C SER A 4 -35.14 33.95 20.04
N ILE A 5 -35.05 32.74 19.46
CA ILE A 5 -36.09 32.19 18.58
C ILE A 5 -37.37 31.88 19.36
N VAL A 6 -37.25 31.34 20.58
CA VAL A 6 -38.42 31.04 21.43
C VAL A 6 -39.11 32.34 21.85
N GLU A 7 -38.36 33.34 22.30
CA GLU A 7 -38.88 34.67 22.64
C GLU A 7 -39.56 35.34 21.44
N GLY A 8 -38.94 35.27 20.25
CA GLY A 8 -39.52 35.76 19.00
C GLY A 8 -40.86 35.08 18.67
N LEU A 9 -40.95 33.76 18.81
CA LEU A 9 -42.19 33.01 18.60
C LEU A 9 -43.28 33.38 19.62
N GLU A 10 -42.92 33.60 20.89
CA GLU A 10 -43.84 34.05 21.92
C GLU A 10 -44.38 35.46 21.64
N THR A 11 -43.52 36.38 21.17
CA THR A 11 -43.98 37.73 20.77
C THR A 11 -44.97 37.69 19.61
N LEU A 12 -44.69 36.89 18.56
CA LEU A 12 -45.62 36.69 17.44
C LEU A 12 -46.93 36.03 17.87
N ARG A 13 -46.88 35.06 18.79
CA ARG A 13 -48.07 34.39 19.33
C ARG A 13 -48.94 35.34 20.15
N ASN A 14 -48.33 36.29 20.86
CA ASN A 14 -49.04 37.28 21.66
C ASN A 14 -49.65 38.41 20.80
N GLU A 15 -49.01 38.76 19.68
CA GLU A 15 -49.52 39.75 18.73
C GLU A 15 -50.62 39.20 17.80
N ALA A 16 -50.60 37.90 17.51
CA ALA A 16 -51.61 37.23 16.70
C ALA A 16 -52.89 36.89 17.50
N ARG A 17 -53.94 37.72 17.37
CA ARG A 17 -55.34 37.28 17.63
C ARG A 17 -55.76 36.24 16.58
N PRO A 18 -56.69 35.32 16.89
CA PRO A 18 -56.75 33.98 16.28
C PRO A 18 -57.47 33.94 14.93
N GLN A 19 -56.92 34.54 13.88
CA GLN A 19 -57.33 34.30 12.50
C GLN A 19 -56.13 34.53 11.57
N GLU A 20 -55.49 33.45 11.10
CA GLU A 20 -55.38 33.10 9.68
C GLU A 20 -54.32 32.02 9.41
N GLU A 21 -54.78 31.05 8.62
CA GLU A 21 -54.06 30.20 7.66
C GLU A 21 -52.68 29.64 8.04
N LYS A 22 -52.70 28.37 8.43
CA LYS A 22 -51.55 27.47 8.39
C LYS A 22 -50.96 27.46 6.97
N PRO A 23 -49.69 27.86 6.78
CA PRO A 23 -48.98 27.58 5.54
C PRO A 23 -48.94 26.07 5.30
N PRO A 24 -48.89 25.61 4.04
CA PRO A 24 -48.93 24.19 3.72
C PRO A 24 -47.78 23.45 4.42
N LEU A 25 -48.13 22.44 5.22
CA LEU A 25 -47.17 21.52 5.84
C LEU A 25 -46.22 20.98 4.77
N GLN A 26 -44.99 21.48 4.73
CA GLN A 26 -43.90 20.76 4.10
C GLN A 26 -43.61 19.54 4.98
N LYS A 27 -43.73 18.34 4.41
CA LYS A 27 -43.73 17.06 5.14
C LYS A 27 -42.43 16.78 5.92
N ASP A 28 -41.37 17.54 5.65
CA ASP A 28 -40.04 17.36 6.22
C ASP A 28 -39.68 18.42 7.29
N GLU A 29 -40.61 19.29 7.68
CA GLU A 29 -40.35 20.37 8.64
C GLU A 29 -40.71 20.01 10.09
N PRO A 30 -39.89 20.41 11.08
CA PRO A 30 -40.17 20.16 12.50
C PRO A 30 -41.37 21.00 12.98
N SER A 31 -42.23 20.42 13.81
CA SER A 31 -43.43 21.09 14.33
C SER A 31 -43.08 22.21 15.33
N LEU A 32 -43.75 23.37 15.20
CA LEU A 32 -43.53 24.56 16.05
C LEU A 32 -44.47 24.63 17.29
N ASP A 33 -45.38 23.67 17.46
CA ASP A 33 -46.44 23.69 18.49
C ASP A 33 -45.93 23.59 19.95
N GLY A 34 -44.67 23.16 20.13
CA GLY A 34 -44.00 23.01 21.42
C GLY A 34 -42.63 23.69 21.44
N ALA A 35 -42.58 24.99 21.11
CA ALA A 35 -41.33 25.74 21.05
C ALA A 35 -40.61 25.75 22.41
N ALA A 36 -39.44 25.10 22.48
CA ALA A 36 -38.58 25.08 23.66
C ALA A 36 -37.12 25.13 23.22
N VAL A 37 -36.25 25.69 24.07
CA VAL A 37 -34.81 25.79 23.79
C VAL A 37 -34.25 24.39 23.54
N GLY A 38 -33.55 24.20 22.42
CA GLY A 38 -33.00 22.91 22.00
C GLY A 38 -33.82 22.13 20.96
N ASN A 39 -35.11 22.46 20.75
CA ASN A 39 -35.92 21.76 19.74
C ASN A 39 -35.45 22.06 18.30
N PRO A 40 -35.58 21.12 17.34
CA PRO A 40 -35.15 21.34 15.97
C PRO A 40 -35.95 22.47 15.30
N VAL A 41 -35.31 23.23 14.42
CA VAL A 41 -35.93 24.30 13.60
C VAL A 41 -35.41 24.16 12.18
N SER A 42 -36.28 24.28 11.18
CA SER A 42 -35.83 24.34 9.79
C SER A 42 -35.31 25.75 9.43
N HIS A 43 -34.53 25.83 8.35
CA HIS A 43 -34.03 27.10 7.85
C HIS A 43 -35.15 28.04 7.38
N SER A 44 -36.16 27.50 6.68
CA SER A 44 -37.36 28.21 6.23
C SER A 44 -38.10 28.87 7.40
N GLN A 45 -38.34 28.12 8.48
CA GLN A 45 -39.04 28.62 9.66
C GLN A 45 -38.30 29.78 10.34
N VAL A 46 -36.97 29.78 10.36
CA VAL A 46 -36.19 30.90 10.92
C VAL A 46 -36.37 32.17 10.07
N LEU A 47 -36.46 32.04 8.74
CA LEU A 47 -36.72 33.16 7.85
C LEU A 47 -38.15 33.69 8.00
N ASP A 48 -39.13 32.81 8.17
CA ASP A 48 -40.52 33.20 8.39
C ASP A 48 -40.67 33.97 9.72
N ILE A 49 -40.01 33.51 10.79
CA ILE A 49 -39.98 34.21 12.07
C ILE A 49 -39.29 35.57 11.94
N TRP A 50 -38.15 35.64 11.23
CA TRP A 50 -37.43 36.89 11.02
C TRP A 50 -38.23 37.91 10.20
N THR A 51 -38.91 37.46 9.14
CA THR A 51 -39.74 38.34 8.29
C THR A 51 -41.00 38.81 9.03
N ALA A 52 -41.65 37.94 9.80
CA ALA A 52 -42.80 38.30 10.62
C ALA A 52 -42.44 39.31 11.72
N LEU A 53 -41.28 39.14 12.38
CA LEU A 53 -40.79 40.10 13.37
C LEU A 53 -40.29 41.42 12.76
N GLY A 54 -39.95 41.43 11.47
CA GLY A 54 -39.43 42.60 10.74
C GLY A 54 -40.49 43.53 10.15
N GLY A 55 -41.77 43.33 10.46
CA GLY A 55 -42.89 44.14 9.96
C GLY A 55 -42.83 45.63 10.38
N PRO A 56 -43.65 46.50 9.75
CA PRO A 56 -43.57 47.97 9.87
C PRO A 56 -43.80 48.56 11.28
N GLY A 57 -44.11 47.73 12.29
CA GLY A 57 -44.24 48.10 13.69
C GLY A 57 -42.98 47.87 14.56
N ASN A 58 -41.96 47.16 14.06
CA ASN A 58 -40.81 46.75 14.87
C ASN A 58 -39.51 47.44 14.41
N ARG A 59 -39.29 48.67 14.90
CA ARG A 59 -38.04 49.42 14.69
C ARG A 59 -36.93 49.07 15.68
N ASP A 60 -37.21 48.16 16.59
CA ASP A 60 -36.25 47.71 17.58
C ASP A 60 -35.38 46.61 16.96
N ARG A 61 -34.11 46.94 16.69
CA ARG A 61 -33.01 46.05 16.25
C ARG A 61 -32.72 44.88 17.23
N ARG A 62 -33.67 44.52 18.10
CA ARG A 62 -33.53 43.48 19.12
C ARG A 62 -33.50 42.07 18.53
N TYR A 63 -34.17 41.85 17.39
CA TYR A 63 -34.28 40.54 16.74
C TYR A 63 -33.64 40.56 15.35
N THR A 64 -32.32 40.76 15.29
CA THR A 64 -31.55 40.57 14.06
C THR A 64 -31.35 39.07 13.76
N LEU A 65 -31.18 38.69 12.49
CA LEU A 65 -30.96 37.30 12.10
C LEU A 65 -29.74 36.67 12.81
N GLU A 66 -28.68 37.45 13.00
CA GLU A 66 -27.50 37.08 13.80
C GLU A 66 -27.87 36.74 15.25
N MET A 67 -28.82 37.46 15.87
CA MET A 67 -29.27 37.24 17.25
C MET A 67 -30.16 35.99 17.35
N LEU A 68 -30.98 35.72 16.34
CA LEU A 68 -31.78 34.50 16.25
C LEU A 68 -30.90 33.26 16.05
N LEU A 69 -29.86 33.37 15.22
CA LEU A 69 -28.94 32.26 14.92
C LEU A 69 -27.85 32.04 15.97
N ARG A 70 -27.66 32.98 16.90
CA ARG A 70 -26.61 32.89 17.93
C ARG A 70 -26.82 31.66 18.82
N GLY A 71 -25.88 30.72 18.76
CA GLY A 71 -25.93 29.47 19.53
C GLY A 71 -26.69 28.33 18.84
N SER A 72 -27.12 28.50 17.59
CA SER A 72 -27.62 27.40 16.77
C SER A 72 -26.48 26.45 16.37
N LYS A 73 -26.79 25.15 16.27
CA LYS A 73 -25.88 24.12 15.75
C LYS A 73 -26.58 23.39 14.63
N VAL A 74 -25.84 23.06 13.57
CA VAL A 74 -26.35 22.25 12.47
C VAL A 74 -26.64 20.85 13.02
N TYR A 75 -27.85 20.35 12.76
CA TYR A 75 -28.21 18.98 13.12
C TYR A 75 -27.44 18.01 12.22
N VAL A 76 -26.57 17.22 12.82
CA VAL A 76 -25.90 16.09 12.17
C VAL A 76 -26.56 14.82 12.70
N PRO A 77 -27.22 14.01 11.85
CA PRO A 77 -27.85 12.77 12.32
C PRO A 77 -26.78 11.89 12.96
N PRO A 78 -27.12 11.16 14.04
CA PRO A 78 -26.18 10.21 14.64
C PRO A 78 -25.71 9.23 13.55
N PRO A 79 -24.41 8.88 13.54
CA PRO A 79 -23.92 7.90 12.59
C PRO A 79 -24.73 6.61 12.73
N PRO A 80 -25.07 5.95 11.61
CA PRO A 80 -25.82 4.70 11.66
C PRO A 80 -25.09 3.69 12.56
N PRO A 81 -25.82 2.82 13.28
CA PRO A 81 -25.19 1.79 14.08
C PRO A 81 -24.27 0.95 13.20
N THR A 82 -23.07 0.65 13.71
CA THR A 82 -22.09 -0.16 12.97
C THR A 82 -22.69 -1.52 12.64
N PRO A 83 -22.58 -2.00 11.39
CA PRO A 83 -23.08 -3.32 11.03
C PRO A 83 -22.37 -4.40 11.84
N GLU A 84 -23.11 -5.43 12.23
CA GLU A 84 -22.50 -6.59 12.89
C GLU A 84 -21.48 -7.25 11.94
N PRO A 85 -20.26 -7.57 12.42
CA PRO A 85 -19.23 -8.15 11.57
C PRO A 85 -19.66 -9.53 11.05
N SER A 86 -19.49 -9.75 9.74
CA SER A 86 -19.83 -11.01 9.08
C SER A 86 -19.04 -12.19 9.66
N LYS A 87 -19.60 -13.40 9.60
CA LYS A 87 -18.94 -14.63 10.08
C LYS A 87 -17.60 -14.89 9.36
N GLU A 88 -17.54 -14.56 8.07
CA GLU A 88 -16.31 -14.66 7.27
C GLU A 88 -15.22 -13.73 7.80
N TYR A 89 -15.58 -12.48 8.15
CA TYR A 89 -14.65 -11.53 8.73
C TYR A 89 -14.11 -12.02 10.08
N GLN A 90 -14.97 -12.61 10.92
CA GLN A 90 -14.54 -13.19 12.19
C GLN A 90 -13.59 -14.38 11.98
N ALA A 91 -13.86 -15.24 11.00
CA ALA A 91 -12.97 -16.34 10.63
C ALA A 91 -11.61 -15.83 10.13
N LEU A 92 -11.61 -14.78 9.29
CA LEU A 92 -10.40 -14.12 8.82
C LEU A 92 -9.60 -13.52 9.98
N MET A 93 -10.26 -12.81 10.90
CA MET A 93 -9.60 -12.21 12.06
C MET A 93 -9.07 -13.25 13.03
N ALA A 94 -9.78 -14.37 13.21
CA ALA A 94 -9.31 -15.50 14.00
C ALA A 94 -8.09 -16.17 13.35
N ARG A 95 -8.03 -16.22 12.02
CA ARG A 95 -6.83 -16.66 11.30
C ARG A 95 -5.68 -15.67 11.51
N LEU A 96 -5.91 -14.38 11.29
CA LEU A 96 -4.88 -13.35 11.42
C LEU A 96 -4.28 -13.27 12.83
N ARG A 97 -5.11 -13.49 13.87
CA ARG A 97 -4.62 -13.60 15.25
C ARG A 97 -3.71 -14.80 15.45
N ARG A 98 -4.09 -15.98 14.93
CA ARG A 98 -3.24 -17.17 15.02
C ARG A 98 -1.92 -16.97 14.30
N ASP A 99 -1.95 -16.37 13.11
CA ASP A 99 -0.73 -16.08 12.33
C ASP A 99 0.18 -15.11 13.11
N HIS A 100 -0.39 -14.09 13.76
CA HIS A 100 0.37 -13.16 14.60
C HIS A 100 0.95 -13.83 15.87
N GLU A 101 0.16 -14.68 16.55
CA GLU A 101 0.60 -15.44 17.73
C GLU A 101 1.76 -16.39 17.38
N GLN A 102 1.69 -17.04 16.21
CA GLN A 102 2.80 -17.89 15.71
C GLN A 102 4.07 -17.06 15.48
N GLN A 103 3.96 -15.87 14.89
CA GLN A 103 5.10 -14.98 14.68
C GLN A 103 5.74 -14.53 16.01
N GLU A 104 4.93 -14.16 16.99
CA GLU A 104 5.42 -13.80 18.32
C GLU A 104 6.13 -14.98 18.99
N TYR A 105 5.57 -16.18 18.86
CA TYR A 105 6.19 -17.41 19.37
C TYR A 105 7.54 -17.70 18.69
N GLU A 106 7.64 -17.58 17.38
CA GLU A 106 8.90 -17.74 16.64
C GLU A 106 9.97 -16.72 17.07
N ARG A 107 9.57 -15.47 17.34
CA ARG A 107 10.48 -14.43 17.86
C ARG A 107 11.01 -14.76 19.26
N MET A 108 10.18 -15.35 20.11
CA MET A 108 10.58 -15.73 21.48
C MET A 108 11.43 -17.00 21.50
N THR A 109 11.13 -17.96 20.61
CA THR A 109 11.86 -19.24 20.54
C THR A 109 13.16 -19.14 19.78
N ASN A 110 13.26 -18.24 18.79
CA ASN A 110 14.48 -17.99 18.02
C ASN A 110 14.94 -16.53 18.16
N PRO A 111 15.45 -16.13 19.35
CA PRO A 111 15.93 -14.77 19.54
C PRO A 111 17.13 -14.50 18.63
N VAL A 112 17.12 -13.33 18.00
CA VAL A 112 18.20 -12.89 17.11
C VAL A 112 19.49 -12.79 17.91
N ARG A 113 20.52 -13.54 17.50
CA ARG A 113 21.84 -13.40 18.11
C ARG A 113 22.32 -11.94 17.97
N PRO A 114 22.65 -11.25 19.08
CA PRO A 114 23.14 -9.89 18.98
C PRO A 114 24.48 -9.91 18.25
N MET A 115 24.53 -9.29 17.06
CA MET A 115 25.80 -9.08 16.35
C MET A 115 26.67 -8.15 17.21
N GLY A 116 27.77 -8.69 17.72
CA GLY A 116 28.47 -8.22 18.93
C GLY A 116 29.26 -6.91 18.86
N THR A 117 29.12 -6.09 17.81
CA THR A 117 29.96 -4.87 17.67
C THR A 117 29.18 -3.57 17.80
N PHE A 118 27.90 -3.54 17.45
CA PHE A 118 27.10 -2.31 17.51
C PHE A 118 26.38 -2.11 18.86
N SER A 119 25.96 -3.20 19.50
CA SER A 119 25.25 -3.18 20.80
C SER A 119 26.08 -2.73 21.98
N GLN A 120 27.41 -2.94 21.93
CA GLN A 120 28.32 -2.49 22.97
C GLN A 120 28.67 -0.99 22.87
N ARG A 121 28.66 -0.42 21.66
CA ARG A 121 29.04 0.98 21.43
C ARG A 121 27.88 1.94 21.68
N PHE A 122 26.65 1.50 21.44
CA PHE A 122 25.44 2.30 21.59
C PHE A 122 24.31 1.51 22.26
N PRO A 123 24.29 1.42 23.60
CA PRO A 123 23.28 0.64 24.33
C PRO A 123 21.84 1.11 24.06
N ASN A 124 21.64 2.40 23.79
CA ASN A 124 20.30 2.98 23.55
C ASN A 124 19.84 2.92 22.09
N SER A 125 20.73 2.74 21.10
CA SER A 125 20.34 2.72 19.68
C SER A 125 20.35 1.32 19.06
N ALA A 126 21.15 0.40 19.59
CA ALA A 126 21.23 -0.96 19.09
C ALA A 126 19.94 -1.77 19.32
N GLY A 127 19.27 -1.56 20.46
CA GLY A 127 17.95 -2.16 20.72
C GLY A 127 16.88 -1.61 19.77
N MET A 128 16.97 -0.32 19.43
CA MET A 128 16.02 0.33 18.52
C MET A 128 16.18 -0.19 17.09
N ALA A 129 17.41 -0.25 16.58
CA ALA A 129 17.70 -0.77 15.23
C ALA A 129 17.31 -2.25 15.08
N GLN A 130 17.50 -3.06 16.12
CA GLN A 130 17.07 -4.46 16.12
C GLN A 130 15.54 -4.61 16.16
N ALA A 131 14.85 -3.75 16.91
CA ALA A 131 13.39 -3.72 16.90
C ALA A 131 12.83 -3.34 15.52
N PHE A 132 13.41 -2.33 14.86
CA PHE A 132 13.00 -1.96 13.49
C PHE A 132 13.33 -3.05 12.46
N ALA A 133 14.50 -3.68 12.57
CA ALA A 133 14.88 -4.78 11.69
C ALA A 133 14.03 -6.05 11.92
N ALA A 134 13.51 -6.26 13.14
CA ALA A 134 12.62 -7.38 13.46
C ALA A 134 11.20 -7.20 12.90
N VAL A 135 10.75 -5.95 12.74
CA VAL A 135 9.44 -5.62 12.16
C VAL A 135 9.45 -5.77 10.64
N ASN A 136 10.59 -5.53 10.00
CA ASN A 136 10.72 -5.58 8.54
C ASN A 136 11.33 -6.89 8.03
N ARG A 137 11.16 -8.00 8.77
CA ARG A 137 11.62 -9.32 8.31
C ARG A 137 10.65 -9.87 7.28
N PRO A 138 11.15 -10.47 6.19
CA PRO A 138 10.29 -11.11 5.20
C PRO A 138 9.46 -12.21 5.87
N ILE A 139 8.15 -12.18 5.61
CA ILE A 139 7.15 -12.96 6.34
C ILE A 139 6.99 -14.37 5.72
N ARG A 140 7.48 -14.55 4.50
CA ARG A 140 7.36 -15.78 3.70
C ARG A 140 8.70 -16.07 3.04
N GLU A 141 8.99 -17.35 2.78
CA GLU A 141 10.16 -17.75 1.95
C GLU A 141 10.11 -17.15 0.54
N GLU A 142 8.92 -16.77 0.07
CA GLU A 142 8.67 -16.08 -1.20
C GLU A 142 9.02 -14.58 -1.16
N ASP A 143 9.17 -14.01 0.04
CA ASP A 143 9.46 -12.58 0.31
C ASP A 143 10.94 -12.36 0.65
N LEU A 144 11.66 -13.44 0.99
CA LEU A 144 13.08 -13.54 0.72
C LEU A 144 13.19 -13.56 -0.81
N GLY A 145 13.40 -12.40 -1.43
CA GLY A 145 13.54 -12.28 -2.87
C GLY A 145 14.47 -13.37 -3.42
N ASP A 146 14.21 -13.84 -4.64
CA ASP A 146 14.93 -14.93 -5.28
C ASP A 146 16.44 -14.63 -5.29
N ASP A 147 17.13 -15.07 -4.25
CA ASP A 147 18.54 -14.77 -3.99
C ASP A 147 19.37 -15.27 -5.17
N ASP A 148 18.94 -16.36 -5.82
CA ASP A 148 19.58 -16.94 -7.00
C ASP A 148 19.49 -16.04 -8.23
N VAL A 149 18.37 -15.34 -8.45
CA VAL A 149 18.25 -14.35 -9.54
C VAL A 149 19.16 -13.15 -9.28
N THR A 150 19.26 -12.71 -8.03
CA THR A 150 20.14 -11.61 -7.63
C THR A 150 21.62 -11.97 -7.82
N TYR A 151 22.05 -13.17 -7.44
CA TYR A 151 23.43 -13.63 -7.66
C TYR A 151 23.77 -13.81 -9.14
N ASN A 152 22.84 -14.32 -9.94
CA ASN A 152 23.05 -14.50 -11.38
C ASN A 152 23.23 -13.15 -12.10
N ASP A 153 22.43 -12.14 -11.74
CA ASP A 153 22.58 -10.80 -12.29
C ASP A 153 23.89 -10.13 -11.87
N VAL A 154 24.28 -10.26 -10.59
CA VAL A 154 25.57 -9.74 -10.10
C VAL A 154 26.75 -10.44 -10.78
N HIS A 155 26.69 -11.75 -10.95
CA HIS A 155 27.75 -12.51 -11.65
C HIS A 155 27.86 -12.10 -13.11
N ARG A 156 26.73 -11.90 -13.79
CA ARG A 156 26.67 -11.41 -15.17
C ARG A 156 27.22 -9.99 -15.30
N GLN A 157 26.85 -9.11 -14.37
CA GLN A 157 27.35 -7.74 -14.31
C GLN A 157 28.86 -7.71 -14.05
N MET A 158 29.36 -8.55 -13.15
CA MET A 158 30.79 -8.73 -12.91
C MET A 158 31.52 -9.20 -14.17
N MET A 159 30.99 -10.20 -14.88
CA MET A 159 31.61 -10.71 -16.11
C MET A 159 31.65 -9.65 -17.22
N LEU A 160 30.60 -8.83 -17.36
CA LEU A 160 30.57 -7.72 -18.31
C LEU A 160 31.61 -6.65 -17.96
N ILE A 161 31.69 -6.25 -16.69
CA ILE A 161 32.69 -5.29 -16.21
C ILE A 161 34.11 -5.83 -16.42
N LEU A 162 34.34 -7.12 -16.16
CA LEU A 162 35.65 -7.73 -16.39
C LEU A 162 36.03 -7.74 -17.87
N ASN A 163 35.09 -8.06 -18.77
CA ASN A 163 35.33 -8.00 -20.21
C ASN A 163 35.65 -6.56 -20.67
N PHE A 164 34.94 -5.57 -20.12
CA PHE A 164 35.22 -4.16 -20.37
C PHE A 164 36.62 -3.74 -19.89
N LEU A 165 37.02 -4.14 -18.68
CA LEU A 165 38.34 -3.84 -18.13
C LEU A 165 39.47 -4.48 -18.96
N VAL A 166 39.29 -5.73 -19.38
CA VAL A 166 40.24 -6.42 -20.26
C VAL A 166 40.33 -5.74 -21.62
N SER A 167 39.21 -5.28 -22.18
CA SER A 167 39.16 -4.52 -23.43
C SER A 167 39.91 -3.19 -23.33
N ILE A 168 39.66 -2.40 -22.27
CA ILE A 168 40.36 -1.12 -22.04
C ILE A 168 41.86 -1.35 -21.88
N LEU A 169 42.27 -2.33 -21.07
CA LEU A 169 43.68 -2.64 -20.87
C LEU A 169 44.35 -3.12 -22.16
N GLY A 170 43.66 -3.93 -22.96
CA GLY A 170 44.13 -4.38 -24.27
C GLY A 170 44.31 -3.24 -25.26
N VAL A 171 43.34 -2.34 -25.35
CA VAL A 171 43.44 -1.15 -26.21
C VAL A 171 44.51 -0.19 -25.71
N ALA A 172 44.60 0.05 -24.40
CA ALA A 172 45.66 0.88 -23.82
C ALA A 172 47.06 0.30 -24.09
N ALA A 173 47.25 -1.02 -23.95
CA ALA A 173 48.52 -1.68 -24.22
C ALA A 173 48.89 -1.62 -25.72
N THR A 174 47.93 -1.88 -26.62
CA THR A 174 48.16 -1.80 -28.07
C THR A 174 48.48 -0.39 -28.52
N LEU A 175 47.75 0.63 -28.05
CA LEU A 175 48.04 2.04 -28.32
C LEU A 175 49.38 2.47 -27.73
N TRP A 176 49.77 2.00 -26.54
CA TRP A 176 51.07 2.28 -25.93
C TRP A 176 52.23 1.71 -26.75
N ILE A 177 52.10 0.47 -27.23
CA ILE A 177 53.11 -0.20 -28.06
C ILE A 177 53.26 0.54 -29.40
N LEU A 178 52.16 0.90 -30.04
CA LEU A 178 52.17 1.63 -31.33
C LEU A 178 52.73 3.04 -31.18
N ALA A 179 52.29 3.77 -30.16
CA ALA A 179 52.68 5.17 -29.94
C ALA A 179 54.14 5.33 -29.48
N ARG A 180 54.79 4.25 -29.01
CA ARG A 180 56.14 4.26 -28.43
C ARG A 180 57.16 4.97 -29.31
N TRP A 181 57.03 4.87 -30.63
CA TRP A 181 58.01 5.38 -31.60
C TRP A 181 57.47 6.57 -32.45
N TRP A 182 56.30 7.11 -32.12
CA TRP A 182 55.60 8.10 -32.96
C TRP A 182 55.74 9.53 -32.45
N ASN A 183 55.67 10.52 -33.36
CA ASN A 183 55.72 11.96 -33.06
C ASN A 183 54.49 12.45 -32.26
N THR A 184 54.65 13.53 -31.50
CA THR A 184 53.63 14.12 -30.61
C THR A 184 52.23 14.33 -31.22
N PRO A 185 52.05 14.89 -32.43
CA PRO A 185 50.71 15.04 -33.02
C PRO A 185 50.07 13.68 -33.37
N ALA A 186 50.86 12.71 -33.82
CA ALA A 186 50.36 11.38 -34.17
C ALA A 186 49.88 10.62 -32.92
N ARG A 187 50.55 10.82 -31.77
CA ARG A 187 50.06 10.31 -30.47
C ARG A 187 48.73 10.94 -30.08
N LEU A 188 48.59 12.25 -30.29
CA LEU A 188 47.37 12.99 -29.99
C LEU A 188 46.18 12.47 -30.80
N PHE A 189 46.32 12.36 -32.13
CA PHE A 189 45.27 11.79 -32.99
C PHE A 189 44.93 10.34 -32.62
N LEU A 190 45.94 9.54 -32.27
CA LEU A 190 45.75 8.15 -31.89
C LEU A 190 45.04 7.99 -30.54
N THR A 191 45.33 8.85 -29.55
CA THR A 191 44.61 8.85 -28.26
C THR A 191 43.17 9.35 -28.40
N MET A 192 42.95 10.43 -29.16
CA MET A 192 41.60 10.95 -29.41
C MET A 192 40.77 9.95 -30.21
N GLY A 193 41.31 9.40 -31.31
CA GLY A 193 40.63 8.39 -32.13
C GLY A 193 40.42 7.07 -31.39
N GLY A 194 41.41 6.61 -30.62
CA GLY A 194 41.32 5.41 -29.80
C GLY A 194 40.20 5.51 -28.76
N SER A 195 40.06 6.66 -28.09
CA SER A 195 38.97 6.89 -27.12
C SER A 195 37.59 6.85 -27.77
N LEU A 196 37.45 7.44 -28.96
CA LEU A 196 36.19 7.46 -29.71
C LEU A 196 35.78 6.05 -30.15
N LEU A 197 36.71 5.26 -30.66
CA LEU A 197 36.44 3.87 -31.07
C LEU A 197 36.10 2.97 -29.87
N VAL A 198 36.77 3.13 -28.73
CA VAL A 198 36.45 2.40 -27.50
C VAL A 198 35.03 2.76 -27.02
N GLY A 199 34.65 4.04 -27.07
CA GLY A 199 33.29 4.48 -26.73
C GLY A 199 32.22 3.86 -27.63
N ILE A 200 32.47 3.79 -28.94
CA ILE A 200 31.54 3.16 -29.90
C ILE A 200 31.43 1.66 -29.65
N ALA A 201 32.56 0.99 -29.42
CA ALA A 201 32.57 -0.43 -29.11
C ALA A 201 31.75 -0.74 -27.85
N GLU A 202 31.85 0.09 -26.81
CA GLU A 202 31.11 -0.11 -25.57
C GLU A 202 29.59 0.01 -25.76
N ILE A 203 29.15 1.03 -26.52
CA ILE A 203 27.72 1.21 -26.84
C ILE A 203 27.19 -0.01 -27.62
N ALA A 204 27.99 -0.55 -28.54
CA ALA A 204 27.64 -1.76 -29.28
C ALA A 204 27.53 -2.99 -28.36
N VAL A 205 28.43 -3.15 -27.39
CA VAL A 205 28.36 -4.23 -26.39
C VAL A 205 27.11 -4.11 -25.52
N TYR A 206 26.80 -2.90 -25.03
CA TYR A 206 25.62 -2.66 -24.20
C TYR A 206 24.32 -2.90 -24.97
N SER A 207 24.24 -2.45 -26.23
CA SER A 207 23.07 -2.70 -27.08
C SER A 207 22.89 -4.19 -27.40
N GLY A 208 23.98 -4.92 -27.69
CA GLY A 208 23.93 -6.37 -27.84
C GLY A 208 23.52 -7.09 -26.55
N TYR A 209 23.96 -6.60 -25.40
CA TYR A 209 23.56 -7.12 -24.08
C TYR A 209 22.06 -6.94 -23.81
N ILE A 210 21.53 -5.72 -24.00
CA ILE A 210 20.09 -5.46 -23.83
C ILE A 210 19.26 -6.35 -24.75
N TRP A 211 19.69 -6.50 -26.00
CA TRP A 211 18.99 -7.35 -26.97
C TRP A 211 18.94 -8.81 -26.51
N HIS A 212 20.07 -9.35 -26.03
CA HIS A 212 20.14 -10.72 -25.52
C HIS A 212 19.38 -10.91 -24.19
N LEU A 213 19.26 -9.88 -23.35
CA LEU A 213 18.46 -9.91 -22.12
C LEU A 213 16.96 -10.04 -22.44
N GLY A 214 16.49 -9.31 -23.47
CA GLY A 214 15.11 -9.41 -23.94
C GLY A 214 14.77 -10.75 -24.61
N GLU A 215 15.74 -11.45 -25.19
CA GLU A 215 15.53 -12.79 -25.76
C GLU A 215 15.34 -13.87 -24.67
N ALA A 216 16.02 -13.74 -23.53
CA ALA A 216 15.88 -14.66 -22.40
C ALA A 216 14.50 -14.53 -21.74
N GLU A 217 14.05 -13.30 -21.48
CA GLU A 217 12.72 -13.05 -20.89
C GLU A 217 11.57 -13.56 -21.76
N LYS A 218 11.69 -13.47 -23.10
CA LYS A 218 10.66 -14.00 -24.02
C LYS A 218 10.56 -15.52 -23.98
N LYS A 219 11.68 -16.21 -23.75
CA LYS A 219 11.76 -17.67 -23.66
C LYS A 219 11.25 -18.19 -22.32
N ASP A 220 11.45 -17.43 -21.25
CA ASP A 220 10.93 -17.74 -19.92
C ASP A 220 9.43 -17.41 -19.82
N ARG A 221 8.96 -16.31 -20.44
CA ARG A 221 7.53 -16.00 -20.54
C ARG A 221 6.72 -17.04 -21.32
N THR A 222 7.32 -17.68 -22.31
CA THR A 222 6.66 -18.73 -23.11
C THR A 222 6.63 -20.08 -22.39
N THR A 223 7.42 -20.26 -21.33
CA THR A 223 7.37 -21.43 -20.46
C THR A 223 6.60 -21.11 -19.18
N THR A 224 5.31 -20.79 -19.30
CA THR A 224 4.42 -20.68 -18.13
C THR A 224 4.30 -22.05 -17.45
N GLU A 225 5.06 -22.25 -16.38
CA GLU A 225 4.96 -23.44 -15.52
C GLU A 225 3.58 -23.49 -14.85
N ARG A 226 2.74 -24.43 -15.27
CA ARG A 226 1.53 -24.81 -14.52
C ARG A 226 1.97 -25.63 -13.31
N LYS A 227 2.08 -24.98 -12.14
CA LYS A 227 2.21 -25.69 -10.86
C LYS A 227 0.89 -26.39 -10.55
N GLU A 228 0.79 -27.66 -10.90
CA GLU A 228 -0.31 -28.53 -10.50
C GLU A 228 -0.15 -28.88 -9.01
N VAL A 229 -1.15 -28.50 -8.21
CA VAL A 229 -1.16 -28.77 -6.77
C VAL A 229 -1.45 -30.26 -6.57
N LEU A 230 -0.39 -31.06 -6.45
CA LEU A 230 -0.52 -32.43 -5.97
C LEU A 230 -0.67 -32.41 -4.44
N GLN A 231 -1.85 -32.84 -4.02
CA GLN A 231 -2.27 -33.20 -2.67
C GLN A 231 -2.76 -32.07 -1.76
N THR A 232 -4.07 -31.89 -1.76
CA THR A 232 -4.81 -31.26 -0.66
C THR A 232 -4.93 -32.25 0.49
N TRP A 233 -4.19 -32.05 1.58
CA TRP A 233 -4.39 -32.82 2.80
C TRP A 233 -5.63 -32.30 3.54
N THR A 234 -6.74 -33.05 3.51
CA THR A 234 -7.91 -32.76 4.35
C THR A 234 -7.67 -33.37 5.73
N VAL A 235 -7.37 -32.54 6.73
CA VAL A 235 -7.47 -32.94 8.14
C VAL A 235 -8.95 -32.90 8.54
N GLY A 236 -9.58 -34.07 8.57
CA GLY A 236 -10.90 -34.29 9.15
C GLY A 236 -10.87 -35.62 9.89
N ALA A 237 -11.24 -35.58 11.17
CA ALA A 237 -11.24 -36.72 12.05
C ALA A 237 -12.17 -37.83 11.54
N ASP A 238 -11.66 -39.06 11.68
CA ASP A 238 -12.35 -40.35 11.73
C ASP A 238 -12.80 -41.02 10.40
N ALA A 239 -12.27 -42.24 10.26
CA ALA A 239 -12.72 -43.39 9.46
C ALA A 239 -12.13 -43.62 8.05
N GLU A 240 -11.28 -44.65 8.01
CA GLU A 240 -10.98 -45.62 6.93
C GLU A 240 -10.45 -45.14 5.58
N GLY A 241 -9.15 -45.39 5.39
CA GLY A 241 -8.52 -45.41 4.07
C GLY A 241 -9.00 -46.60 3.23
N VAL A 242 -9.55 -46.29 2.07
CA VAL A 242 -9.78 -47.26 1.00
C VAL A 242 -8.64 -47.13 -0.01
N ALA A 243 -7.78 -48.15 -0.06
CA ALA A 243 -6.83 -48.36 -1.13
C ALA A 243 -7.54 -49.09 -2.30
N VAL A 244 -7.54 -48.49 -3.49
CA VAL A 244 -7.82 -49.21 -4.74
C VAL A 244 -6.64 -49.02 -5.69
N GLY A 245 -5.88 -50.11 -5.86
CA GLY A 245 -5.24 -50.44 -7.13
C GLY A 245 -3.78 -50.02 -7.30
N GLY A 246 -2.85 -50.96 -7.05
CA GLY A 246 -1.49 -50.88 -7.59
C GLY A 246 -0.54 -51.87 -6.93
N LYS A 247 -0.09 -52.89 -7.69
CA LYS A 247 0.74 -54.05 -7.28
C LYS A 247 2.04 -53.70 -6.54
N SER A 248 2.39 -54.60 -5.59
CA SER A 248 3.73 -54.90 -5.05
C SER A 248 4.79 -55.04 -6.17
N SER A 249 6.09 -54.72 -6.08
CA SER A 249 7.15 -54.81 -5.05
C SER A 249 8.44 -54.12 -5.64
N PRO A 250 9.65 -54.17 -5.04
CA PRO A 250 10.20 -53.28 -4.03
C PRO A 250 11.43 -52.45 -4.52
N GLU A 251 11.89 -51.53 -3.66
CA GLU A 251 13.21 -50.87 -3.65
C GLU A 251 13.51 -49.81 -4.73
N ASP A 252 13.23 -48.55 -4.39
CA ASP A 252 13.84 -47.36 -5.00
C ASP A 252 15.11 -46.98 -4.25
N GLU A 253 16.27 -47.31 -4.83
CA GLU A 253 17.48 -46.50 -4.68
C GLU A 253 17.66 -45.68 -5.96
N ASN A 254 17.68 -44.35 -5.79
CA ASN A 254 18.32 -43.38 -6.67
C ASN A 254 17.71 -43.00 -8.04
N LEU A 255 17.69 -41.67 -8.23
CA LEU A 255 17.82 -40.89 -9.46
C LEU A 255 16.53 -40.48 -10.21
N ARG A 256 16.01 -39.33 -9.73
CA ARG A 256 15.64 -38.14 -10.52
C ARG A 256 15.71 -38.33 -12.04
N ARG A 257 14.58 -38.60 -12.70
CA ARG A 257 14.46 -38.51 -14.16
C ARG A 257 13.56 -37.35 -14.55
N ARG A 258 14.20 -36.24 -14.95
CA ARG A 258 13.57 -35.07 -15.58
C ARG A 258 13.11 -35.49 -16.98
N LYS A 259 11.80 -35.64 -17.19
CA LYS A 259 11.24 -35.97 -18.51
C LYS A 259 11.21 -34.71 -19.36
N ARG A 260 12.17 -34.57 -20.29
CA ARG A 260 12.13 -33.56 -21.36
C ARG A 260 11.00 -33.92 -22.33
N GLY A 261 10.06 -33.00 -22.53
CA GLY A 261 9.23 -32.97 -23.73
C GLY A 261 10.01 -32.36 -24.88
N SER A 262 9.97 -33.00 -26.03
CA SER A 262 10.48 -32.52 -27.31
C SER A 262 9.41 -32.79 -28.36
N PRO A 263 9.48 -32.05 -29.48
CA PRO A 263 8.70 -30.85 -29.82
C PRO A 263 7.21 -31.09 -30.10
#